data_AF-A0A2A5AKA1-F1
#
_entry.id   AF-A0A2A5AKA1-F1
#
_cell.length_a   1.000
_cell.length_b   1.000
_cell.length_c   1.000
_cell.angle_alpha   90.00
_cell.angle_beta   90.00
_cell.angle_gamma   90.00
#
_symmetry.space_group_name_H-M   'P 1'
#
loop_
_entity.id
_entity.type
_entity.pdbx_description
1 polymer ?
#
loop_
_entity_poly.entity_id
_entity_poly.type
_entity_poly.pdbx_seq_one_letter_code
_entity_poly.pdbx_strand_id
1 'polypeptide(L)' 'MTDKKLCDICECLVDVELYDYHRSTEQHILYKIQERYPIWVNSKEKVIWFYRNFLLKDH' A
#
# COMPACT_ATOMS: atom_id res chain seq x y z
N MET A 1 4.37 22.37 -12.88
CA MET A 1 3.90 20.97 -12.90
C MET A 1 4.05 20.46 -11.49
N THR A 2 3.01 19.83 -10.93
CA THR A 2 3.13 19.17 -9.62
C THR A 2 4.02 17.95 -9.81
N ASP A 3 5.15 17.89 -9.12
CA ASP A 3 6.02 16.72 -9.17
C ASP A 3 5.27 15.52 -8.61
N LYS A 4 5.30 14.41 -9.36
CA LYS A 4 4.66 13.15 -8.97
C LYS A 4 5.71 12.08 -8.73
N LYS A 5 5.46 11.23 -7.74
CA LYS A 5 6.31 10.11 -7.34
C LYS A 5 5.47 8.82 -7.30
N LEU A 6 6.07 7.72 -7.77
CA LEU A 6 5.44 6.40 -7.73
C LEU A 6 5.49 5.84 -6.29
N CYS A 7 4.36 5.40 -5.76
CA CYS A 7 4.30 4.74 -4.45
C CYS A 7 4.86 3.31 -4.52
N ASP A 8 5.73 2.95 -3.57
CA ASP A 8 6.33 1.61 -3.44
C ASP A 8 5.33 0.51 -3.03
N ILE A 9 4.14 0.89 -2.53
CA ILE A 9 3.13 -0.03 -2.03
C ILE A 9 2.01 -0.26 -3.04
N CYS A 10 1.33 0.79 -3.50
CA CYS A 10 0.17 0.68 -4.39
C CYS A 10 0.49 0.87 -5.89
N GLU A 11 1.70 1.32 -6.24
CA GLU A 11 2.11 1.65 -7.62
C GLU A 11 1.30 2.78 -8.29
N CYS A 12 0.61 3.61 -7.50
CA CYS A 12 0.00 4.84 -7.99
C CYS A 12 1.00 6.00 -8.05
N LEU A 13 0.80 6.91 -9.02
CA LEU A 13 1.51 8.19 -9.08
C LEU A 13 0.84 9.19 -8.12
N VAL A 14 1.61 9.70 -7.17
CA VAL A 14 1.12 10.58 -6.10
C VAL A 14 1.89 11.89 -6.14
N ASP A 15 1.20 13.00 -5.94
CA ASP A 15 1.85 14.31 -5.79
C ASP A 15 2.87 14.27 -4.64
N VAL A 16 4.07 14.79 -4.86
CA VAL A 16 5.18 14.70 -3.90
C VAL A 16 4.79 15.26 -2.53
N GLU A 17 4.00 16.34 -2.49
CA GLU A 17 3.50 16.96 -1.26
C GLU A 17 2.60 16.04 -0.43
N LEU A 18 1.93 15.08 -1.08
CA LEU A 18 1.04 14.11 -0.44
C LEU A 18 1.69 12.74 -0.25
N TYR A 19 2.93 12.54 -0.72
CA TYR A 19 3.55 11.22 -0.78
C TYR A 19 3.68 10.57 0.60
N ASP A 20 4.12 11.30 1.61
CA ASP A 20 4.33 10.76 2.95
C ASP A 20 3.01 10.38 3.63
N TYR A 21 1.98 11.22 3.48
CA TYR A 21 0.64 10.95 3.98
C TYR A 21 0.02 9.73 3.29
N HIS A 22 0.09 9.68 1.95
CA HIS A 22 -0.39 8.55 1.17
C HIS A 22 0.33 7.27 1.60
N ARG A 23 1.66 7.27 1.62
CA ARG A 23 2.45 6.10 2.00
C ARG A 23 2.16 5.61 3.42
N SER A 24 1.94 6.51 4.37
CA SER A 24 1.53 6.14 5.73
C SER A 24 0.17 5.43 5.75
N THR A 25 -0.78 5.93 4.95
CA THR A 25 -2.11 5.31 4.79
C THR A 25 -1.99 3.91 4.20
N GLU A 26 -1.21 3.75 3.12
CA GLU A 26 -0.93 2.46 2.50
C GLU A 26 -0.30 1.47 3.50
N GLN A 27 0.68 1.92 4.29
CA GLN A 27 1.29 1.10 5.33
C GLN A 27 0.30 0.66 6.41
N HIS A 28 -0.63 1.55 6.81
CA HIS A 28 -1.67 1.21 7.77
C HIS A 28 -2.58 0.09 7.24
N ILE A 29 -2.92 0.12 5.95
CA ILE A 29 -3.72 -0.93 5.30
C ILE A 29 -2.96 -2.27 5.33
N LEU A 30 -1.66 -2.26 4.97
CA LEU A 30 -0.84 -3.47 5.05
C LEU A 30 -0.80 -4.05 6.47
N TYR A 31 -0.68 -3.20 7.50
CA TYR A 31 -0.72 -3.62 8.90
C TYR A 31 -2.07 -4.27 9.26
N LYS A 32 -3.20 -3.69 8.82
CA LYS A 32 -4.53 -4.27 9.04
C LYS A 32 -4.71 -5.64 8.37
N ILE A 33 -4.12 -5.84 7.19
CA ILE A 33 -4.10 -7.16 6.55
C ILE A 33 -3.29 -8.15 7.39
N GLN A 34 -2.14 -7.75 7.94
CA GLN A 34 -1.33 -8.61 8.81
C GLN A 34 -2.03 -8.96 10.12
N GLU A 35 -2.75 -8.02 10.75
CA GLU A 35 -3.58 -8.31 11.93
C GLU A 35 -4.66 -9.35 11.62
N ARG A 36 -5.28 -9.25 10.42
CA ARG A 36 -6.31 -10.19 9.96
C ARG A 36 -5.74 -11.56 9.59
N TYR A 37 -4.51 -11.61 9.08
CA TYR A 37 -3.82 -12.84 8.67
C TYR A 37 -2.46 -12.97 9.37
N PRO A 38 -2.41 -13.31 10.67
CA PRO A 38 -1.16 -13.33 11.44
C PRO A 38 -0.08 -14.25 10.87
N ILE A 39 -0.48 -15.32 10.17
CA ILE A 39 0.44 -16.23 9.45
C ILE A 39 1.27 -15.52 8.37
N TRP A 40 0.92 -14.30 7.96
CA TRP A 40 1.62 -13.50 6.96
C TRP A 40 2.46 -12.37 7.57
N VAL A 41 2.60 -12.30 8.91
CA VAL A 41 3.40 -11.25 9.57
C VAL A 41 4.83 -11.18 9.03
N ASN A 42 5.42 -12.34 8.69
CA ASN A 42 6.77 -12.45 8.13
C ASN A 42 6.79 -12.53 6.59
N SER A 43 5.69 -12.17 5.92
CA SER A 43 5.54 -12.31 4.47
C SER A 43 5.01 -11.03 3.83
N LYS A 44 5.80 -9.96 3.88
CA LYS A 44 5.45 -8.65 3.28
C LYS A 44 4.99 -8.76 1.83
N GLU A 45 5.62 -9.61 1.03
CA GLU A 45 5.26 -9.85 -0.37
C GLU A 45 3.83 -10.39 -0.54
N LYS A 46 3.41 -11.34 0.30
CA LYS A 46 2.05 -11.89 0.27
C LYS A 46 1.01 -10.84 0.62
N VAL A 47 1.31 -10.00 1.61
CA VAL A 47 0.44 -8.91 2.06
C VAL A 47 0.27 -7.88 0.94
N ILE A 48 1.36 -7.45 0.30
CA ILE A 48 1.33 -6.51 -0.83
C ILE A 48 0.61 -7.11 -2.03
N TRP A 49 0.88 -8.37 -2.36
CA TRP A 49 0.20 -9.05 -3.46
C TRP A 49 -1.31 -9.13 -3.23
N PHE A 50 -1.74 -9.49 -2.02
CA PHE A 50 -3.15 -9.53 -1.65
C PHE A 50 -3.79 -8.13 -1.76
N TYR A 51 -3.13 -7.12 -1.18
CA TYR A 51 -3.58 -5.73 -1.24
C TYR A 51 -3.80 -5.25 -2.69
N ARG A 52 -2.79 -5.44 -3.55
CA ARG A 52 -2.85 -5.01 -4.96
C ARG A 52 -3.89 -5.75 -5.79
N ASN A 53 -4.09 -7.04 -5.56
CA ASN A 53 -4.95 -7.85 -6.43
C ASN A 53 -6.41 -7.90 -5.99
N PHE A 54 -6.69 -7.67 -4.71
CA PHE A 54 -8.04 -7.84 -4.17
C PHE A 54 -8.62 -6.57 -3.54
N LEU A 55 -7.79 -5.60 -3.13
CA LEU A 55 -8.31 -4.37 -2.50
C LEU A 55 -8.17 -3.16 -3.43
N LEU A 56 -7.10 -3.09 -4.21
CA LEU A 56 -6.88 -2.01 -5.19
C LEU A 56 -7.62 -2.21 -6.52
N LYS A 57 -7.93 -3.45 -6.93
CA LYS A 57 -8.57 -3.74 -8.23
C LYS A 57 -10.10 -3.67 -8.20
N ASP A 58 -10.72 -3.60 -7.01
CA ASP A 58 -12.17 -3.56 -6.83
C ASP A 58 -12.73 -2.11 -6.79
N HIS A 59 -11.91 -1.10 -7.13
CA HIS A 59 -12.26 0.33 -7.20
C HIS A 59 -11.71 0.97 -8.48
#